data_AF-A0A2S1TZM2-F1
#
_entry.id   AF-A0A2S1TZM2-F1
#
_cell.length_a   1.000
_cell.length_b   1.000
_cell.length_c   1.000
_cell.angle_alpha   90.00
_cell.angle_beta   90.00
_cell.angle_gamma   90.00
#
_symmetry.space_group_name_H-M   'P 1'
#
loop_
_entity.id
_entity.type
_entity.pdbx_description
1 polymer ?
#
loop_
_entity_poly.entity_id
_entity_poly.type
_entity_poly.pdbx_seq_one_letter_code
_entity_poly.pdbx_strand_id
1 'polypeptide(L)'
;MVKSKVNEINKELEKHRIEENFKYISISIASKSEKDTIPQASMDLFEIMGNQENNDLKICQFFKRTGACRFGSQCDRIHVKPSYSKTIIIRNMFDLGNEIMSSYLIDENEIIEYDEDSKDNYIKFKEFFDDVYPEFSKYGKIDHFYVCNNIIPHLRGNVYVDYHTEEEAFTAFCGMNGRWYGGKQLHLEFITISDWKMALCGTFLTI
;
A
#
# COMPACT_ATOMS: atom_id res chain seq x y z
N MET A 1 23.48 -13.63 -28.81
CA MET A 1 24.15 -12.82 -27.77
C MET A 1 23.25 -11.70 -27.21
N VAL A 2 22.60 -10.86 -28.03
CA VAL A 2 21.74 -9.74 -27.57
C VAL A 2 20.54 -10.17 -26.71
N LYS A 3 19.80 -11.23 -27.11
CA LYS A 3 18.66 -11.76 -26.32
C LYS A 3 19.05 -12.23 -24.91
N SER A 4 20.27 -12.75 -24.74
CA SER A 4 20.77 -13.20 -23.44
C SER A 4 21.01 -12.03 -22.49
N LYS A 5 21.52 -10.91 -23.02
CA LYS A 5 21.88 -9.72 -22.25
C LYS A 5 20.66 -8.88 -21.85
N VAL A 6 19.63 -8.83 -22.71
CA VAL A 6 18.32 -8.23 -22.39
C VAL A 6 17.63 -9.02 -21.27
N ASN A 7 17.67 -10.34 -21.32
CA ASN A 7 17.09 -11.19 -20.28
C ASN A 7 17.80 -11.02 -18.92
N GLU A 8 19.11 -10.78 -18.93
CA GLU A 8 19.91 -10.56 -17.72
C GLU A 8 19.61 -9.19 -17.09
N ILE A 9 19.54 -8.13 -17.90
CA ILE A 9 19.13 -6.78 -17.45
C ILE A 9 17.71 -6.79 -16.87
N ASN A 10 16.77 -7.47 -17.53
CA ASN A 10 15.40 -7.57 -17.04
C ASN A 10 15.33 -8.31 -15.69
N LYS A 11 16.16 -9.35 -15.49
CA LYS A 11 16.26 -10.04 -14.20
C LYS A 11 16.85 -9.16 -13.10
N GLU A 12 17.85 -8.33 -13.42
CA GLU A 12 18.43 -7.39 -12.45
C GLU A 12 17.46 -6.28 -12.07
N LEU A 13 16.72 -5.73 -13.03
CA LEU A 13 15.67 -4.73 -12.78
C LEU A 13 14.53 -5.30 -11.93
N GLU A 14 14.12 -6.54 -12.22
CA GLU A 14 13.09 -7.22 -11.43
C GLU A 14 13.57 -7.49 -10.00
N LYS A 15 14.81 -7.95 -9.84
CA LYS A 15 15.43 -8.13 -8.52
C LYS A 15 15.50 -6.81 -7.75
N HIS A 16 15.91 -5.72 -8.40
CA HIS A 16 15.94 -4.39 -7.79
C HIS A 16 14.55 -3.94 -7.34
N ARG A 17 13.52 -4.14 -8.17
CA ARG A 17 12.14 -3.78 -7.87
C ARG A 17 11.57 -4.57 -6.68
N ILE A 18 11.86 -5.86 -6.62
CA ILE A 18 11.49 -6.73 -5.48
C ILE A 18 12.21 -6.26 -4.21
N GLU A 19 13.52 -6.01 -4.27
CA GLU A 19 14.29 -5.53 -3.13
C GLU A 19 13.83 -4.16 -2.63
N GLU A 20 13.51 -3.23 -3.54
CA GLU A 20 12.94 -1.93 -3.19
C GLU A 20 11.58 -2.11 -2.49
N ASN A 21 10.68 -2.91 -3.06
CA ASN A 21 9.39 -3.16 -2.42
C ASN A 21 9.50 -3.85 -1.07
N PHE A 22 10.48 -4.73 -0.90
CA PHE A 22 10.76 -5.34 0.40
C PHE A 22 11.33 -4.34 1.41
N LYS A 23 12.17 -3.40 0.95
CA LYS A 23 12.83 -2.38 1.80
C LYS A 23 11.89 -1.24 2.23
N TYR A 24 10.93 -0.83 1.40
CA TYR A 24 10.17 0.41 1.62
C TYR A 24 9.01 0.30 2.63
N ILE A 25 8.81 -0.85 3.31
CA ILE A 25 7.52 -1.10 3.97
C ILE A 25 7.57 -1.73 5.36
N SER A 26 8.67 -1.55 6.10
CA SER A 26 8.65 -1.67 7.56
C SER A 26 8.26 -0.32 8.18
N ILE A 27 7.32 -0.31 9.15
CA ILE A 27 7.04 0.87 9.98
C ILE A 27 7.43 0.53 11.41
N SER A 28 8.34 1.33 11.96
CA SER A 28 8.36 1.66 13.39
C SER A 28 7.47 2.88 13.59
N ILE A 29 6.39 2.73 14.36
CA ILE A 29 5.53 3.86 14.74
C ILE A 29 6.27 4.68 15.78
N ALA A 30 6.76 5.85 15.42
CA ALA A 30 6.91 6.92 16.38
C ALA A 30 5.78 7.92 16.14
N SER A 31 4.79 7.87 17.03
CA SER A 31 3.77 8.91 17.18
C SER A 31 4.44 10.27 17.35
N LYS A 32 4.46 11.09 16.29
CA LYS A 32 4.63 12.53 16.43
C LYS A 32 3.47 13.26 15.78
N SER A 33 2.69 13.87 16.65
CA SER A 33 1.70 14.90 16.36
C SER A 33 2.43 16.16 15.91
N GLU A 34 2.53 16.42 14.62
CA GLU A 34 3.02 17.73 14.14
C GLU A 34 2.01 18.35 13.16
N LYS A 35 1.72 19.61 13.46
CA LYS A 35 0.74 20.48 12.84
C LYS A 35 1.40 21.11 11.62
N ASP A 36 0.98 20.75 10.41
CA ASP A 36 1.46 21.45 9.21
C ASP A 36 0.31 21.95 8.34
N THR A 37 0.43 23.23 8.02
CA THR A 37 -0.49 24.15 7.35
C THR A 37 -0.66 23.79 5.88
N ILE A 38 -1.89 23.83 5.36
CA ILE A 38 -2.25 23.48 3.97
C ILE A 38 -2.09 24.72 3.05
N PRO A 39 -1.38 24.63 1.91
CA PRO A 39 -1.46 25.65 0.86
C PRO A 39 -2.80 25.61 0.11
N GLN A 40 -3.38 26.80 -0.10
CA GLN A 40 -4.74 27.12 -0.57
C GLN A 40 -5.05 26.78 -2.05
N ALA A 41 -4.61 25.64 -2.58
CA ALA A 41 -4.86 25.31 -3.99
C ALA A 41 -5.25 23.83 -4.17
N SER A 42 -6.52 23.51 -3.94
CA SER A 42 -7.23 22.34 -4.52
C SER A 42 -8.68 22.31 -3.98
N MET A 43 -9.45 23.35 -4.30
CA MET A 43 -10.84 23.52 -3.85
C MET A 43 -11.89 22.88 -4.77
N ASP A 44 -11.51 22.29 -5.91
CA ASP A 44 -12.51 21.92 -6.92
C ASP A 44 -12.69 20.40 -7.03
N LEU A 45 -13.34 19.79 -6.03
CA LEU A 45 -14.05 18.50 -6.18
C LEU A 45 -15.09 18.24 -5.07
N PHE A 46 -15.59 19.28 -4.38
CA PHE A 46 -16.44 19.10 -3.19
C PHE A 46 -17.96 19.02 -3.48
N GLU A 47 -18.40 19.14 -4.74
CA GLU A 47 -19.79 19.51 -5.02
C GLU A 47 -20.70 18.41 -5.58
N ILE A 48 -20.37 17.11 -5.45
CA ILE A 48 -21.24 16.07 -6.07
C ILE A 48 -21.84 15.03 -5.11
N MET A 49 -21.32 14.75 -3.91
CA MET A 49 -21.94 13.71 -3.08
C MET A 49 -21.83 13.96 -1.57
N GLY A 50 -22.92 14.40 -0.96
CA GLY A 50 -23.09 14.39 0.51
C GLY A 50 -24.22 15.30 0.96
N ASN A 51 -25.34 14.69 1.36
CA ASN A 51 -26.47 15.37 1.96
C ASN A 51 -26.02 16.36 3.05
N GLN A 52 -26.66 17.53 3.03
CA GLN A 52 -26.48 18.58 4.01
C GLN A 52 -26.85 18.10 5.40
N GLU A 53 -25.86 18.09 6.31
CA GLU A 53 -25.94 18.44 7.74
C GLU A 53 -24.52 18.23 8.33
N ASN A 54 -23.87 19.32 8.78
CA ASN A 54 -22.49 19.45 9.32
C ASN A 54 -21.39 19.83 8.32
N ASN A 55 -21.35 21.11 7.98
CA ASN A 55 -20.37 21.73 7.08
C ASN A 55 -18.98 22.00 7.73
N ASP A 56 -18.61 21.28 8.81
CA ASP A 56 -17.36 21.48 9.56
C ASP A 56 -16.43 20.26 9.60
N LEU A 57 -16.82 19.13 8.99
CA LEU A 57 -16.02 17.91 9.02
C LEU A 57 -14.79 18.04 8.12
N LYS A 58 -13.60 18.03 8.73
CA LYS A 58 -12.32 18.10 8.01
C LYS A 58 -12.00 16.78 7.31
N ILE A 59 -11.26 16.85 6.20
CA ILE A 59 -10.72 15.67 5.52
C ILE A 59 -9.72 14.95 6.42
N CYS A 60 -9.79 13.62 6.46
CA CYS A 60 -8.83 12.79 7.16
C CYS A 60 -7.48 12.79 6.42
N GLN A 61 -6.45 13.39 7.01
CA GLN A 61 -5.13 13.45 6.40
C GLN A 61 -4.45 12.08 6.30
N PHE A 62 -4.73 11.16 7.23
CA PHE A 62 -4.22 9.79 7.15
C PHE A 62 -4.79 9.07 5.93
N PHE A 63 -6.12 9.07 5.78
CA PHE A 63 -6.77 8.46 4.62
C PHE A 63 -6.37 9.14 3.31
N LYS A 64 -6.30 10.48 3.29
CA LYS A 64 -5.86 11.23 2.10
C LYS A 64 -4.45 10.84 1.65
N ARG A 65 -3.54 10.55 2.59
CA ARG A 65 -2.15 10.22 2.28
C ARG A 65 -1.94 8.77 1.88
N THR A 66 -2.66 7.83 2.50
CA THR A 66 -2.35 6.39 2.36
C THR A 66 -3.53 5.55 1.90
N GLY A 67 -4.73 6.11 1.76
CA GLY A 67 -5.95 5.33 1.55
C GLY A 67 -6.36 4.46 2.77
N ALA A 68 -5.72 4.65 3.93
CA ALA A 68 -5.98 3.89 5.14
C ALA A 68 -6.00 4.79 6.40
N CYS A 69 -6.88 4.46 7.34
CA CYS A 69 -7.02 5.16 8.61
C CYS A 69 -7.28 4.16 9.74
N ARG A 70 -6.60 4.34 10.87
CA ARG A 70 -6.77 3.47 12.05
C ARG A 70 -8.19 3.43 12.61
N PHE A 71 -8.98 4.47 12.35
CA PHE A 71 -10.36 4.58 12.81
C PHE A 71 -11.38 4.01 11.81
N GLY A 72 -10.95 3.65 10.59
CA GLY A 72 -11.84 3.04 9.59
C GLY A 72 -13.12 3.86 9.36
N SER A 73 -14.28 3.20 9.39
CA SER A 73 -15.59 3.84 9.27
C SER A 73 -16.00 4.68 10.48
N GLN A 74 -15.33 4.52 11.62
CA GLN A 74 -15.59 5.28 12.86
C GLN A 74 -14.77 6.58 12.94
N CYS A 75 -14.05 6.93 11.87
CA CYS A 75 -13.32 8.20 11.83
C CYS A 75 -14.31 9.38 11.89
N ASP A 76 -13.99 10.36 12.71
CA ASP A 76 -14.70 11.65 12.83
C ASP A 76 -14.42 12.61 11.66
N ARG A 77 -13.67 12.16 10.65
CA ARG A 77 -13.20 12.94 9.51
C ARG A 77 -13.60 12.26 8.21
N ILE A 78 -13.68 13.05 7.15
CA ILE A 78 -14.13 12.57 5.83
C ILE A 78 -13.04 11.71 5.17
N HIS A 79 -13.42 10.50 4.74
CA HIS A 79 -12.62 9.62 3.89
C HIS A 79 -13.11 9.72 2.45
N VAL A 80 -12.36 10.42 1.60
CA VAL A 80 -12.72 10.60 0.18
C VAL A 80 -12.27 9.36 -0.60
N LYS A 81 -13.21 8.51 -0.97
CA LYS A 81 -12.99 7.37 -1.87
C LYS A 81 -13.48 7.74 -3.27
N PRO A 82 -12.59 7.87 -4.27
CA PRO A 82 -13.03 8.16 -5.62
C PRO A 82 -13.76 6.95 -6.21
N SER A 83 -14.73 7.17 -7.10
CA SER A 83 -15.34 6.09 -7.88
C SER A 83 -14.39 5.55 -8.96
N TYR A 84 -13.34 6.31 -9.29
CA TYR A 84 -12.40 6.03 -10.37
C TYR A 84 -11.05 6.68 -10.07
N SER A 85 -9.96 5.94 -10.23
CA SER A 85 -8.59 6.42 -9.98
C SER A 85 -7.58 5.50 -10.64
N LYS A 86 -6.35 5.99 -10.80
CA LYS A 86 -5.18 5.20 -11.24
C LYS A 86 -4.72 4.18 -10.21
N THR A 87 -5.03 4.43 -8.93
CA THR A 87 -4.56 3.62 -7.81
C THR A 87 -5.66 2.76 -7.22
N ILE A 88 -5.37 1.48 -7.08
CA ILE A 88 -6.21 0.48 -6.42
C ILE A 88 -5.52 0.04 -5.13
N ILE A 89 -6.30 -0.13 -4.07
CA ILE A 89 -5.87 -0.80 -2.84
C ILE A 89 -6.60 -2.13 -2.67
N ILE A 90 -5.86 -3.15 -2.27
CA ILE A 90 -6.38 -4.44 -1.82
C ILE A 90 -5.96 -4.62 -0.37
N ARG A 91 -6.94 -4.58 0.54
CA ARG A 91 -6.66 -4.61 1.98
C ARG A 91 -6.30 -6.02 2.43
N ASN A 92 -5.25 -6.16 3.24
CA ASN A 92 -4.84 -7.43 3.86
C ASN A 92 -4.69 -8.60 2.86
N MET A 93 -4.18 -8.31 1.66
CA MET A 93 -3.96 -9.30 0.61
C MET A 93 -2.70 -10.14 0.89
N PHE A 94 -1.60 -9.48 1.26
CA PHE A 94 -0.37 -10.16 1.66
C PHE A 94 -0.50 -10.66 3.10
N ASP A 95 -0.23 -11.94 3.31
CA ASP A 95 -0.27 -12.53 4.64
C ASP A 95 1.10 -12.46 5.31
N LEU A 96 1.19 -11.61 6.34
CA LEU A 96 2.39 -11.48 7.16
C LEU A 96 2.51 -12.58 8.25
N GLY A 97 1.51 -13.47 8.40
CA GLY A 97 1.50 -14.50 9.44
C GLY A 97 1.24 -13.98 10.86
N ASN A 98 0.66 -14.82 11.73
CA ASN A 98 0.23 -14.39 13.08
C ASN A 98 1.37 -14.21 14.09
N GLU A 99 2.60 -14.60 13.75
CA GLU A 99 3.74 -14.69 14.67
C GLU A 99 4.12 -13.31 15.28
N ILE A 100 3.87 -12.22 14.56
CA ILE A 100 4.21 -10.87 15.03
C ILE A 100 3.28 -10.37 16.15
N MET A 101 2.10 -10.95 16.36
CA MET A 101 1.28 -10.61 17.54
C MET A 101 1.90 -11.12 18.85
N SER A 102 2.75 -12.15 18.79
CA SER A 102 3.39 -12.73 19.99
C SER A 102 4.58 -11.91 20.48
N SER A 103 5.35 -11.27 19.60
CA SER A 103 6.58 -10.56 19.99
C SER A 103 6.31 -9.21 20.69
N TYR A 104 5.18 -8.56 20.43
CA TYR A 104 4.78 -7.32 21.13
C TYR A 104 4.31 -7.53 22.58
N LEU A 105 4.22 -8.78 23.04
CA LEU A 105 3.96 -9.13 24.43
C LEU A 105 5.26 -9.45 25.20
N ILE A 106 6.41 -9.38 24.53
CA ILE A 106 7.71 -9.69 25.12
C ILE A 106 8.43 -8.37 25.44
N ASP A 107 8.94 -8.33 26.67
CA ASP A 107 9.59 -7.22 27.37
C ASP A 107 10.54 -6.36 26.51
N GLU A 108 10.63 -5.06 26.81
CA GLU A 108 11.39 -4.02 26.08
C GLU A 108 12.92 -4.28 26.01
N ASN A 109 13.40 -5.42 26.52
CA ASN A 109 14.80 -5.77 26.67
C ASN A 109 15.27 -6.92 25.78
N GLU A 110 14.42 -7.52 24.94
CA GLU A 110 14.85 -8.58 24.03
C GLU A 110 15.37 -8.00 22.71
N ILE A 111 16.68 -8.12 22.52
CA ILE A 111 17.37 -7.79 21.28
C ILE A 111 16.80 -8.70 20.19
N ILE A 112 16.09 -8.12 19.22
CA ILE A 112 15.62 -8.84 18.03
C ILE A 112 16.86 -9.37 17.29
N GLU A 113 17.10 -10.68 17.38
CA GLU A 113 18.16 -11.35 16.63
C GLU A 113 17.85 -11.23 15.12
N TYR A 114 18.51 -10.28 14.46
CA TYR A 114 18.54 -10.18 13.02
C TYR A 114 19.35 -11.35 12.45
N ASP A 115 18.73 -12.46 12.01
CA ASP A 115 19.30 -13.22 10.87
C ASP A 115 18.35 -14.23 10.17
N GLU A 116 17.46 -14.96 10.85
CA GLU A 116 16.64 -16.00 10.19
C GLU A 116 15.22 -15.54 9.79
N ASP A 117 14.49 -14.86 10.68
CA ASP A 117 13.11 -14.41 10.42
C ASP A 117 12.99 -13.44 9.23
N SER A 118 14.04 -12.67 8.98
CA SER A 118 14.08 -11.72 7.86
C SER A 118 14.18 -12.43 6.49
N LYS A 119 14.83 -13.60 6.45
CA LYS A 119 15.03 -14.39 5.24
C LYS A 119 13.75 -15.15 4.86
N ASP A 120 13.05 -15.69 5.84
CA ASP A 120 11.77 -16.37 5.63
C ASP A 120 10.70 -15.37 5.17
N ASN A 121 10.65 -14.18 5.76
CA ASN A 121 9.76 -13.12 5.32
C ASN A 121 10.08 -12.63 3.90
N TYR A 122 11.37 -12.55 3.54
CA TYR A 122 11.78 -12.24 2.16
C TYR A 122 11.33 -13.31 1.17
N ILE A 123 11.48 -14.60 1.51
CA ILE A 123 11.03 -15.71 0.66
C ILE A 123 9.51 -15.65 0.47
N LYS A 124 8.74 -15.52 1.55
CA LYS A 124 7.28 -15.37 1.50
C LYS A 124 6.87 -14.18 0.64
N PHE A 125 7.53 -13.03 0.82
CA PHE A 125 7.26 -11.83 0.02
C PHE A 125 7.58 -12.05 -1.46
N LYS A 126 8.72 -12.68 -1.76
CA LYS A 126 9.13 -12.96 -3.14
C LYS A 126 8.15 -13.90 -3.83
N GLU A 127 7.74 -14.98 -3.19
CA GLU A 127 6.73 -15.92 -3.72
C GLU A 127 5.41 -15.21 -3.99
N PHE A 128 4.95 -14.38 -3.04
CA PHE A 128 3.78 -13.55 -3.22
C PHE A 128 3.91 -12.59 -4.41
N PHE A 129 5.05 -11.89 -4.52
CA PHE A 129 5.29 -10.92 -5.59
C PHE A 129 5.33 -11.59 -6.96
N ASP A 130 6.06 -12.71 -7.08
CA ASP A 130 6.21 -13.48 -8.32
C ASP A 130 4.86 -14.05 -8.81
N ASP A 131 3.92 -14.31 -7.90
CA ASP A 131 2.57 -14.79 -8.22
C ASP A 131 1.62 -13.62 -8.57
N VAL A 132 1.64 -12.54 -7.79
CA VAL A 132 0.62 -11.49 -7.84
C VAL A 132 0.96 -10.38 -8.83
N TYR A 133 2.21 -9.90 -8.88
CA TYR A 133 2.59 -8.81 -9.77
C TYR A 133 2.28 -9.12 -11.24
N PRO A 134 2.60 -10.32 -11.78
CA PRO A 134 2.28 -10.66 -13.16
C PRO A 134 0.77 -10.66 -13.44
N GLU A 135 -0.06 -11.13 -12.52
CA GLU A 135 -1.52 -11.12 -12.67
C GLU A 135 -2.08 -9.70 -12.85
N PHE A 136 -1.59 -8.73 -12.07
CA PHE A 136 -2.00 -7.32 -12.22
C PHE A 136 -1.40 -6.66 -13.46
N SER A 137 -0.20 -7.07 -13.87
CA SER A 137 0.47 -6.49 -15.05
C SER A 137 -0.24 -6.79 -16.38
N LYS A 138 -1.11 -7.81 -16.42
CA LYS A 138 -1.94 -8.16 -17.60
C LYS A 138 -2.91 -7.05 -18.01
N TYR A 139 -3.29 -6.17 -17.07
CA TYR A 139 -4.32 -5.15 -17.30
C TYR A 139 -3.76 -3.79 -17.73
N GLY A 140 -2.44 -3.60 -17.65
CA GLY A 140 -1.80 -2.34 -18.02
C GLY A 140 -0.43 -2.15 -17.39
N LYS A 141 0.20 -1.03 -17.74
CA LYS A 141 1.50 -0.66 -17.19
C LYS A 141 1.35 -0.23 -15.72
N ILE A 142 2.01 -0.95 -14.83
CA ILE A 142 2.08 -0.62 -13.40
C ILE A 142 3.27 0.31 -13.16
N ASP A 143 2.97 1.56 -12.80
CA ASP A 143 3.98 2.54 -12.40
C ASP A 143 4.47 2.26 -10.97
N HIS A 144 3.56 1.92 -10.05
CA HIS A 144 3.94 1.51 -8.68
C HIS A 144 3.18 0.28 -8.20
N PHE A 145 3.89 -0.64 -7.55
CA PHE A 145 3.31 -1.84 -6.92
C PHE A 145 3.89 -1.95 -5.52
N TYR A 146 3.10 -1.67 -4.47
CA TYR A 146 3.59 -1.67 -3.08
C TYR A 146 2.85 -2.69 -2.23
N VAL A 147 3.55 -3.34 -1.30
CA VAL A 147 3.00 -4.38 -0.42
C VAL A 147 3.33 -4.09 1.04
N CYS A 148 2.31 -3.74 1.82
CA CYS A 148 2.50 -3.33 3.20
C CYS A 148 3.00 -4.42 4.13
N ASN A 149 4.26 -4.31 4.56
CA ASN A 149 4.83 -5.09 5.65
C ASN A 149 4.58 -4.43 7.03
N ASN A 150 3.41 -3.81 7.20
CA ASN A 150 2.99 -3.18 8.45
C ASN A 150 2.33 -4.19 9.39
N ILE A 151 2.53 -4.02 10.69
CA ILE A 151 1.91 -4.89 11.70
C ILE A 151 0.53 -4.35 12.11
N ILE A 152 0.33 -3.03 11.97
CA ILE A 152 -0.89 -2.36 12.43
C ILE A 152 -2.08 -2.74 11.53
N PRO A 153 -3.24 -3.12 12.10
CA PRO A 153 -4.36 -3.69 11.34
C PRO A 153 -4.84 -2.91 10.12
N HIS A 154 -4.82 -1.58 10.15
CA HIS A 154 -5.34 -0.76 9.06
C HIS A 154 -4.40 -0.65 7.84
N LEU A 155 -3.11 -0.97 8.02
CA LEU A 155 -2.10 -0.98 6.95
C LEU A 155 -1.60 -2.38 6.62
N ARG A 156 -1.72 -3.32 7.55
CA ARG A 156 -1.17 -4.67 7.45
C ARG A 156 -1.59 -5.39 6.18
N GLY A 157 -0.59 -5.83 5.41
CA GLY A 157 -0.79 -6.64 4.21
C GLY A 157 -1.51 -5.92 3.07
N ASN A 158 -1.73 -4.61 3.15
CA ASN A 158 -2.36 -3.85 2.08
C ASN A 158 -1.45 -3.86 0.83
N VAL A 159 -2.03 -4.13 -0.33
CA VAL A 159 -1.34 -4.06 -1.61
C VAL A 159 -1.87 -2.85 -2.36
N TYR A 160 -0.98 -2.05 -2.92
CA TYR A 160 -1.31 -0.93 -3.77
C TYR A 160 -0.83 -1.20 -5.18
N VAL A 161 -1.70 -0.97 -6.15
CA VAL A 161 -1.38 -1.08 -7.56
C VAL A 161 -1.74 0.25 -8.21
N ASP A 162 -0.72 0.96 -8.67
CA ASP A 162 -0.84 2.26 -9.32
C ASP A 162 -0.51 2.10 -10.80
N TYR A 163 -1.52 2.27 -11.64
CA TYR A 163 -1.40 2.15 -13.08
C TYR A 163 -1.04 3.48 -13.72
N HIS A 164 -0.51 3.41 -14.94
CA HIS A 164 -0.16 4.60 -15.71
C HIS A 164 -1.41 5.44 -16.05
N THR A 165 -2.51 4.76 -16.37
CA THR A 165 -3.80 5.36 -16.70
C THR A 165 -4.93 4.83 -15.81
N GLU A 166 -6.00 5.61 -15.68
CA GLU A 166 -7.17 5.20 -14.91
C GLU A 166 -7.97 4.08 -15.62
N GLU A 167 -7.89 4.01 -16.96
CA GLU A 167 -8.52 2.96 -17.79
C GLU A 167 -7.93 1.57 -17.50
N GLU A 168 -6.61 1.49 -17.38
CA GLU A 168 -5.90 0.27 -16.98
C GLU A 168 -6.30 -0.16 -15.57
N ALA A 169 -6.34 0.79 -14.62
CA ALA A 169 -6.79 0.53 -13.26
C ALA A 169 -8.23 0.01 -13.21
N PHE A 170 -9.12 0.60 -14.02
CA PHE A 170 -10.50 0.13 -14.09
C PHE A 170 -10.66 -1.26 -14.69
N THR A 171 -9.86 -1.57 -15.71
CA THR A 171 -9.85 -2.90 -16.30
C THR A 171 -9.35 -3.93 -15.28
N ALA A 172 -8.29 -3.59 -14.54
CA ALA A 172 -7.80 -4.41 -13.43
C ALA A 172 -8.85 -4.58 -12.33
N PHE A 173 -9.55 -3.51 -11.95
CA PHE A 173 -10.63 -3.56 -10.96
C PHE A 173 -11.72 -4.54 -11.39
N CYS A 174 -12.22 -4.42 -12.62
CA CYS A 174 -13.24 -5.31 -13.15
C CYS A 174 -12.78 -6.78 -13.22
N GLY A 175 -11.52 -7.02 -13.58
CA GLY A 175 -10.97 -8.37 -13.72
C GLY A 175 -10.59 -9.05 -12.41
N MET A 176 -10.18 -8.28 -11.39
CA MET A 176 -9.62 -8.81 -10.15
C MET A 176 -10.57 -8.75 -8.95
N ASN A 177 -11.51 -7.80 -8.95
CA ASN A 177 -12.45 -7.66 -7.83
C ASN A 177 -13.35 -8.89 -7.72
N GLY A 178 -13.44 -9.46 -6.52
CA GLY A 178 -14.21 -10.66 -6.23
C GLY A 178 -13.50 -11.99 -6.56
N ARG A 179 -12.29 -11.98 -7.15
CA ARG A 179 -11.45 -13.19 -7.28
C ARG A 179 -10.97 -13.67 -5.91
N TRP A 180 -10.45 -14.90 -5.86
CA TRP A 180 -9.92 -15.50 -4.62
C TRP A 180 -8.40 -15.62 -4.69
N TYR A 181 -7.75 -15.35 -3.56
CA TYR A 181 -6.32 -15.51 -3.36
C TYR A 181 -6.04 -15.92 -1.90
N GLY A 182 -5.24 -16.96 -1.67
CA GLY A 182 -4.86 -17.39 -0.31
C GLY A 182 -6.06 -17.65 0.62
N GLY A 183 -7.16 -18.18 0.08
CA GLY A 183 -8.40 -18.43 0.86
C GLY A 183 -9.21 -17.17 1.22
N LYS A 184 -8.85 -16.00 0.69
CA LYS A 184 -9.58 -14.73 0.88
C LYS A 184 -10.16 -14.25 -0.44
N GLN A 185 -11.35 -13.67 -0.40
CA GLN A 185 -11.89 -12.95 -1.55
C GLN A 185 -11.27 -11.55 -1.63
N LEU A 186 -10.80 -11.17 -2.82
CA LEU A 186 -10.21 -9.88 -3.09
C LEU A 186 -11.30 -8.81 -3.16
N HIS A 187 -11.21 -7.81 -2.29
CA HIS A 187 -12.02 -6.61 -2.35
C HIS A 187 -11.13 -5.43 -2.71
N LEU A 188 -11.32 -4.92 -3.93
CA LEU A 188 -10.57 -3.79 -4.46
C LEU A 188 -11.33 -2.50 -4.14
N GLU A 189 -10.58 -1.45 -3.81
CA GLU A 189 -11.11 -0.09 -3.69
C GLU A 189 -10.23 0.87 -4.49
N PHE A 190 -10.83 1.87 -5.14
CA PHE A 190 -10.06 2.99 -5.68
C PHE A 190 -9.68 3.96 -4.57
N ILE A 191 -8.46 4.47 -4.64
CA ILE A 191 -7.95 5.53 -3.76
C ILE A 191 -7.17 6.55 -4.58
N THR A 192 -6.92 7.72 -4.00
CA THR A 192 -6.03 8.72 -4.61
C THR A 192 -4.79 8.86 -3.74
N ILE A 193 -3.62 8.64 -4.34
CA ILE A 193 -2.33 8.94 -3.73
C ILE A 193 -1.70 10.09 -4.52
N SER A 194 -1.53 11.25 -3.87
CA SER A 194 -0.97 12.43 -4.54
C SER A 194 0.54 12.37 -4.70
N ASP A 195 1.23 11.75 -3.75
CA ASP A 195 2.68 11.60 -3.76
C ASP A 195 3.09 10.36 -2.96
N TRP A 196 3.63 9.36 -3.66
CA TRP A 196 4.11 8.13 -3.04
C TRP A 196 5.23 8.38 -2.03
N LYS A 197 6.07 9.41 -2.21
CA LYS A 197 7.13 9.76 -1.25
C LYS A 197 6.56 10.16 0.12
N MET A 198 5.38 10.77 0.14
CA MET A 198 4.68 11.15 1.37
C MET A 198 3.85 10.01 1.96
N ALA A 199 3.47 9.03 1.15
CA ALA A 199 2.71 7.87 1.57
C ALA A 199 3.60 6.78 2.19
N LEU A 200 4.86 6.69 1.74
CA LEU A 200 5.86 5.75 2.22
C LEU A 200 6.48 6.20 3.55
N CYS A 201 7.00 5.25 4.32
CA CYS A 201 7.62 5.53 5.61
C CYS A 201 8.96 6.27 5.43
N GLY A 202 9.11 7.46 6.02
CA GLY A 202 10.31 8.27 5.90
C GLY A 202 11.56 7.70 6.57
N THR A 203 11.42 6.73 7.49
CA THR A 203 12.55 6.14 8.23
C THR A 203 13.46 5.24 7.39
N PHE A 204 13.09 4.97 6.12
CA PHE A 204 13.90 4.18 5.17
C PHE A 204 14.52 5.02 4.05
N LEU A 205 14.22 6.32 3.99
CA LEU A 205 14.93 7.29 3.14
C LEU A 205 16.11 7.88 3.92
N THR A 206 17.12 7.07 4.20
CA THR A 206 18.43 7.62 4.61
C THR A 206 19.31 7.69 3.36
N ILE A 207 19.53 8.94 2.95
CA ILE A 207 20.45 9.52 1.95
C ILE A 207 21.51 8.58 1.38
#